data_AF-A0A6A4W7R8-F1
#
_entry.id   AF-A0A6A4W7R8-F1
#
_cell.length_a   1.000
_cell.length_b   1.000
_cell.length_c   1.000
_cell.angle_alpha   90.00
_cell.angle_beta   90.00
_cell.angle_gamma   90.00
#
_symmetry.space_group_name_H-M   'P 1'
#
loop_
_entity.id
_entity.type
_entity.pdbx_description
1 polymer ?
#
loop_
_entity_poly.entity_id
_entity_poly.type
_entity_poly.pdbx_seq_one_letter_code
_entity_poly.pdbx_strand_id
1 'polypeptide(L)'
;MSVTNSGAEVVGEKKRGRLQKLLPWKKHKAQMKLTASPIAFEQYDPQTKSLLKQNFGVLNNLETVWPGGICLPSTYRDIADKVYHLPLRPSDVWVISFPKTGSTWTQELVWCVGNDCDLAKAKSLHMDVKFPLLEHWINSKGMMTKVIKQKGAKTTKMFTMLRHNPELMALAKNDTTQIMQQTPDNERRFVKTHIFFSLLPPRILDVCKIVYVTRNPKDTVVSYYHHNLLFKGLYEFRGDFKTFVELFMANTLPWCPYWENLRQAWSRKDHPNMCFLVYEDMKQVSADEPWCGISLYEDSGRAIAGTDTRIIQRL
;
A
#
# COMPACT_ATOMS: atom_id res chain seq x y z
N MET A 1 -52.04 -29.24 -20.94
CA MET A 1 -51.46 -28.19 -20.09
C MET A 1 -49.99 -28.06 -20.46
N SER A 2 -49.67 -27.00 -21.19
CA SER A 2 -48.32 -26.62 -21.60
C SER A 2 -47.69 -25.72 -20.52
N VAL A 3 -46.48 -26.05 -20.05
CA VAL A 3 -45.52 -25.04 -19.59
C VAL A 3 -44.12 -25.49 -20.00
N THR A 4 -43.58 -24.83 -21.03
CA THR A 4 -42.18 -24.92 -21.45
C THR A 4 -41.31 -24.15 -20.47
N ASN A 5 -40.33 -24.81 -19.87
CA ASN A 5 -39.34 -24.18 -18.99
C ASN A 5 -38.09 -23.84 -19.83
N SER A 6 -38.13 -22.71 -20.53
CA SER A 6 -37.00 -22.15 -21.29
C SER A 6 -36.71 -20.75 -20.77
N GLY A 7 -35.66 -20.57 -19.97
CA GLY A 7 -35.31 -19.22 -19.52
C GLY A 7 -34.12 -19.02 -18.57
N ALA A 8 -33.54 -20.06 -17.95
CA ALA A 8 -32.59 -19.83 -16.86
C ALA A 8 -31.09 -20.03 -17.20
N GLU A 9 -30.71 -20.73 -18.27
CA GLU A 9 -29.30 -21.11 -18.47
C GLU A 9 -28.47 -20.19 -19.38
N VAL A 10 -29.08 -19.29 -20.16
CA VAL A 10 -28.34 -18.54 -21.21
C VAL A 10 -27.77 -17.19 -20.73
N VAL A 11 -28.11 -16.72 -19.52
CA VAL A 11 -27.68 -15.39 -19.01
C VAL A 11 -26.35 -15.46 -18.22
N GLY A 12 -25.98 -16.64 -17.71
CA GLY A 12 -24.76 -16.85 -16.92
C GLY A 12 -23.47 -16.93 -17.75
N GLU A 13 -23.53 -17.55 -18.94
CA GLU A 13 -22.34 -17.75 -19.78
C GLU A 13 -21.90 -16.49 -20.53
N LYS A 14 -22.85 -15.65 -20.99
CA LYS A 14 -22.54 -14.40 -21.70
C LYS A 14 -21.82 -13.36 -20.83
N LYS A 15 -21.95 -13.41 -19.50
CA LYS A 15 -21.21 -12.52 -18.58
C LYS A 15 -19.79 -13.02 -18.27
N ARG A 16 -19.51 -14.32 -18.36
CA ARG A 16 -18.15 -14.87 -18.20
C ARG A 16 -17.26 -14.60 -19.42
N GLY A 17 -17.84 -14.56 -20.63
CA GLY A 17 -17.10 -14.33 -21.88
C GLY A 17 -16.50 -12.93 -22.07
N ARG A 18 -16.94 -11.91 -21.31
CA ARG A 18 -16.41 -10.54 -21.42
C ARG A 18 -15.18 -10.25 -20.54
N LEU A 19 -14.87 -11.11 -19.57
CA LEU A 19 -13.74 -10.95 -18.65
C LEU A 19 -12.47 -11.72 -19.09
N GLN A 20 -12.54 -12.46 -20.19
CA GLN A 20 -11.42 -13.27 -20.74
C GLN A 20 -10.77 -12.68 -21.99
N LYS A 21 -10.96 -11.38 -22.27
CA LYS A 21 -9.98 -10.68 -23.13
C LYS A 21 -8.67 -10.68 -22.36
N LEU A 22 -7.70 -11.49 -22.81
CA LEU A 22 -6.33 -11.63 -22.30
C LEU A 22 -6.01 -10.57 -21.23
N LEU A 23 -5.92 -10.97 -19.96
CA LEU A 23 -5.48 -10.09 -18.86
C LEU A 23 -4.35 -9.20 -19.41
N PRO A 24 -4.45 -7.86 -19.34
CA PRO A 24 -3.51 -6.96 -20.02
C PRO A 24 -2.04 -7.32 -19.76
N TRP A 25 -1.77 -7.86 -18.57
CA TRP A 25 -0.49 -8.45 -18.19
C TRP A 25 0.08 -9.53 -19.14
N LYS A 26 -0.74 -10.43 -19.70
CA LYS A 26 -0.27 -11.45 -20.67
C LYS A 26 0.28 -10.80 -21.95
N LYS A 27 -0.34 -9.72 -22.41
CA LYS A 27 0.12 -8.93 -23.56
C LYS A 27 1.41 -8.18 -23.22
N HIS A 28 1.48 -7.57 -22.03
CA HIS A 28 2.70 -6.90 -21.54
C HIS A 28 3.87 -7.88 -21.38
N LYS A 29 3.66 -9.06 -20.79
CA LYS A 29 4.70 -10.09 -20.63
C LYS A 29 5.31 -10.53 -21.97
N ALA A 30 4.51 -10.55 -23.04
CA ALA A 30 5.01 -10.84 -24.39
C ALA A 30 5.88 -9.70 -24.95
N GLN A 31 5.49 -8.44 -24.70
CA GLN A 31 6.27 -7.25 -25.09
C GLN A 31 7.56 -7.09 -24.24
N MET A 32 7.54 -7.51 -22.97
CA MET A 32 8.69 -7.43 -22.06
C MET A 32 9.84 -8.36 -22.43
N LYS A 33 9.61 -9.42 -23.22
CA LYS A 33 10.74 -10.20 -23.77
C LYS A 33 11.69 -9.36 -24.64
N LEU A 34 11.31 -8.13 -24.99
CA LEU A 34 12.11 -7.17 -25.76
C LEU A 34 12.75 -6.06 -24.89
N THR A 35 12.48 -5.98 -23.58
CA THR A 35 13.02 -4.94 -22.68
C THR A 35 13.78 -5.55 -21.50
N ALA A 36 14.89 -4.93 -21.07
CA ALA A 36 15.74 -5.46 -19.99
C ALA A 36 15.14 -5.36 -18.58
N SER A 37 14.18 -4.45 -18.32
CA SER A 37 13.55 -4.29 -17.00
C SER A 37 12.31 -5.18 -16.83
N PRO A 38 12.13 -5.85 -15.68
CA PRO A 38 10.92 -6.59 -15.35
C PRO A 38 9.72 -5.69 -15.01
N ILE A 39 9.87 -4.37 -15.11
CA ILE A 39 8.83 -3.39 -14.82
C ILE A 39 8.44 -2.66 -16.12
N ALA A 40 7.14 -2.68 -16.44
CA ALA A 40 6.59 -1.96 -17.58
C ALA A 40 5.63 -0.87 -17.12
N PHE A 41 5.54 0.19 -17.91
CA PHE A 41 4.71 1.35 -17.61
C PHE A 41 3.80 1.66 -18.79
N GLU A 42 2.53 1.82 -18.50
CA GLU A 42 1.49 2.09 -19.49
C GLU A 42 0.76 3.38 -19.13
N GLN A 43 0.70 4.30 -20.09
CA GLN A 43 -0.05 5.53 -19.90
C GLN A 43 -1.55 5.29 -20.08
N TYR A 44 -2.36 5.96 -19.27
CA TYR A 44 -3.79 6.01 -19.49
C TYR A 44 -4.16 6.67 -20.83
N ASP A 45 -5.30 6.26 -21.38
CA ASP A 45 -5.90 6.88 -22.55
C ASP A 45 -6.29 8.36 -22.26
N PRO A 46 -6.49 9.19 -23.31
CA PRO A 46 -6.79 10.61 -23.13
C PRO A 46 -8.04 10.90 -22.28
N GLN A 47 -9.07 10.05 -22.34
CA GLN A 47 -10.30 10.24 -21.58
C GLN A 47 -10.05 10.01 -20.08
N THR A 48 -9.39 8.91 -19.73
CA THR A 48 -9.01 8.62 -18.35
C THR A 48 -8.07 9.69 -17.78
N LYS A 49 -7.08 10.15 -18.56
CA LYS A 49 -6.19 11.26 -18.16
C LYS A 49 -6.97 12.56 -17.89
N SER A 50 -7.95 12.88 -18.73
CA SER A 50 -8.80 14.06 -18.54
C SER A 50 -9.59 13.96 -17.24
N LEU A 51 -10.21 12.79 -16.99
CA LEU A 51 -10.98 12.53 -15.78
C LEU A 51 -10.12 12.65 -14.52
N LEU A 52 -8.91 12.10 -14.52
CA LEU A 52 -7.97 12.21 -13.40
C LEU A 52 -7.54 13.66 -13.16
N LYS A 53 -7.25 14.43 -14.21
CA LYS A 53 -6.91 15.86 -14.10
C LYS A 53 -8.05 16.71 -13.55
N GLN A 54 -9.29 16.40 -13.92
CA GLN A 54 -10.47 17.09 -13.43
C GLN A 54 -10.66 16.84 -11.92
N ASN A 55 -10.41 15.60 -11.48
CA ASN A 55 -10.70 15.18 -10.12
C ASN A 55 -9.53 15.32 -9.14
N PHE A 56 -8.27 15.35 -9.60
CA PHE A 56 -7.09 15.47 -8.75
C PHE A 56 -6.29 16.74 -9.05
N GLY A 57 -6.03 17.54 -8.01
CA GLY A 57 -5.25 18.78 -8.15
C GLY A 57 -3.76 18.54 -8.44
N VAL A 58 -3.12 17.65 -7.69
CA VAL A 58 -1.65 17.44 -7.74
C VAL A 58 -1.29 16.06 -8.29
N LEU A 59 -2.00 15.01 -7.88
CA LEU A 59 -1.75 13.64 -8.30
C LEU A 59 -2.47 13.26 -9.60
N ASN A 60 -2.24 14.05 -10.65
CA ASN A 60 -2.96 13.90 -11.93
C ASN A 60 -2.16 13.28 -13.07
N ASN A 61 -0.88 12.93 -12.82
CA ASN A 61 -0.04 12.23 -13.79
C ASN A 61 0.24 10.80 -13.33
N LEU A 62 -0.78 9.96 -13.46
CA LEU A 62 -0.73 8.55 -13.09
C LEU A 62 -0.47 7.68 -14.32
N GLU A 63 0.21 6.57 -14.10
CA GLU A 63 0.47 5.51 -15.07
C GLU A 63 0.13 4.16 -14.43
N THR A 64 -0.21 3.18 -15.27
CA THR A 64 -0.34 1.80 -14.85
C THR A 64 1.06 1.16 -14.86
N VAL A 65 1.46 0.55 -13.74
CA VAL A 65 2.76 -0.09 -13.59
C VAL A 65 2.58 -1.59 -13.46
N TRP A 66 3.32 -2.34 -14.26
CA TRP A 66 3.24 -3.77 -14.40
C TRP A 66 4.51 -4.45 -13.89
N PRO A 67 4.43 -5.63 -13.24
CA PRO A 67 3.25 -6.48 -13.09
C PRO A 67 2.26 -6.00 -12.02
N GLY A 68 1.01 -6.46 -12.13
CA GLY A 68 -0.06 -6.15 -11.18
C GLY A 68 -0.90 -4.94 -11.57
N GLY A 69 -0.44 -4.11 -12.51
CA GLY A 69 -1.22 -3.01 -13.06
C GLY A 69 -1.56 -1.94 -12.02
N ILE A 70 -0.65 -1.69 -11.07
CA ILE A 70 -0.86 -0.69 -10.03
C ILE A 70 -0.85 0.71 -10.63
N CYS A 71 -1.80 1.55 -10.22
CA CYS A 71 -1.87 2.95 -10.59
C CYS A 71 -0.89 3.77 -9.73
N LEU A 72 0.22 4.23 -10.31
CA LEU A 72 1.23 5.01 -9.60
C LEU A 72 1.54 6.33 -10.34
N PRO A 73 1.99 7.37 -9.63
CA PRO A 73 2.51 8.56 -10.28
C PRO A 73 3.69 8.22 -11.19
N SER A 74 3.81 8.92 -12.32
CA SER A 74 4.88 8.68 -13.30
C SER A 74 6.29 8.81 -12.72
N THR A 75 6.44 9.57 -11.62
CA THR A 75 7.70 9.71 -10.87
C THR A 75 8.17 8.42 -10.20
N TYR A 76 7.33 7.37 -10.15
CA TYR A 76 7.77 6.04 -9.70
C TYR A 76 8.88 5.47 -10.59
N ARG A 77 8.93 5.85 -11.87
CA ARG A 77 10.00 5.45 -12.80
C ARG A 77 11.40 5.70 -12.24
N ASP A 78 11.58 6.80 -11.50
CA ASP A 78 12.87 7.20 -10.91
C ASP A 78 13.40 6.20 -9.86
N ILE A 79 12.52 5.39 -9.26
CA ILE A 79 12.86 4.48 -8.15
C ILE A 79 12.48 3.02 -8.40
N ALA A 80 11.77 2.72 -9.49
CA ALA A 80 11.23 1.39 -9.75
C ALA A 80 12.31 0.29 -9.74
N ASP A 81 13.39 0.48 -10.50
CA ASP A 81 14.50 -0.49 -10.54
C ASP A 81 15.23 -0.59 -9.20
N LYS A 82 15.37 0.51 -8.45
CA LYS A 82 15.97 0.51 -7.10
C LYS A 82 15.14 -0.29 -6.10
N VAL A 83 13.81 -0.13 -6.16
CA VAL A 83 12.88 -0.88 -5.31
C VAL A 83 12.93 -2.37 -5.64
N TYR A 84 12.93 -2.72 -6.93
CA TYR A 84 12.93 -4.12 -7.37
C TYR A 84 14.21 -4.88 -6.99
N HIS A 85 15.35 -4.20 -6.99
CA HIS A 85 16.67 -4.79 -6.67
C HIS A 85 17.16 -4.42 -5.27
N LEU A 86 16.27 -3.94 -4.39
CA LEU A 86 16.64 -3.46 -3.07
C LEU A 86 17.33 -4.56 -2.24
N PRO A 87 18.52 -4.30 -1.67
CA PRO A 87 19.18 -5.24 -0.77
C PRO A 87 18.36 -5.47 0.51
N LEU A 88 18.00 -6.73 0.73
CA LEU A 88 17.20 -7.17 1.87
C LEU A 88 18.10 -7.66 3.02
N ARG A 89 17.62 -7.51 4.25
CA ARG A 89 18.23 -8.10 5.45
C ARG A 89 17.25 -9.06 6.14
N PRO A 90 17.73 -10.15 6.76
CA PRO A 90 16.88 -11.03 7.55
C PRO A 90 16.17 -10.35 8.73
N SER A 91 16.73 -9.23 9.22
CA SER A 91 16.14 -8.43 10.29
C SER A 91 15.01 -7.50 9.81
N ASP A 92 14.84 -7.29 8.50
CA ASP A 92 13.83 -6.36 7.98
C ASP A 92 12.41 -6.81 8.32
N VAL A 93 11.59 -5.83 8.68
CA VAL A 93 10.16 -6.01 8.93
C VAL A 93 9.36 -5.06 8.07
N TRP A 94 8.44 -5.61 7.27
CA TRP A 94 7.63 -4.84 6.33
C TRP A 94 6.16 -4.82 6.75
N VAL A 95 5.53 -3.66 6.69
CA VAL A 95 4.07 -3.51 6.75
C VAL A 95 3.57 -3.17 5.35
N ILE A 96 2.86 -4.12 4.74
CA ILE A 96 2.30 -3.98 3.38
C ILE A 96 0.78 -3.91 3.47
N SER A 97 0.15 -3.04 2.69
CA SER A 97 -1.32 -2.90 2.71
C SER A 97 -1.82 -2.13 1.51
N PHE A 98 -3.10 -2.28 1.17
CA PHE A 98 -3.78 -1.24 0.38
C PHE A 98 -3.98 0.02 1.25
N PRO A 99 -3.96 1.24 0.69
CA PRO A 99 -4.23 2.43 1.48
C PRO A 99 -5.55 2.32 2.26
N LYS A 100 -5.50 2.71 3.54
CA LYS A 100 -6.67 2.83 4.44
C LYS A 100 -7.27 1.52 4.96
N THR A 101 -6.49 0.45 4.94
CA THR A 101 -6.88 -0.83 5.54
C THR A 101 -6.39 -1.04 6.97
N GLY A 102 -5.71 -0.07 7.61
CA GLY A 102 -5.25 -0.19 9.01
C GLY A 102 -3.75 -0.06 9.22
N SER A 103 -2.98 0.25 8.17
CA SER A 103 -1.51 0.30 8.21
C SER A 103 -0.91 1.10 9.37
N THR A 104 -1.49 2.23 9.78
CA THR A 104 -0.95 3.05 10.89
C THR A 104 -1.03 2.33 12.22
N TRP A 105 -2.12 1.62 12.48
CA TRP A 105 -2.26 0.82 13.69
C TRP A 105 -1.28 -0.36 13.67
N THR A 106 -1.22 -1.07 12.53
CA THR A 106 -0.27 -2.18 12.36
C THR A 106 1.18 -1.75 12.52
N GLN A 107 1.59 -0.60 11.96
CA GLN A 107 2.95 -0.07 12.14
C GLN A 107 3.27 0.17 13.61
N GLU A 108 2.38 0.82 14.37
CA GLU A 108 2.63 1.08 15.79
C GLU A 108 2.82 -0.21 16.58
N LEU A 109 1.93 -1.19 16.36
CA LEU A 109 1.97 -2.48 17.02
C LEU A 109 3.25 -3.24 16.69
N VAL A 110 3.59 -3.33 15.40
CA VAL A 110 4.80 -4.01 14.92
C VAL A 110 6.06 -3.32 15.42
N TRP A 111 6.07 -1.97 15.46
CA TRP A 111 7.22 -1.22 15.97
C TRP A 111 7.44 -1.50 17.45
N CYS A 112 6.39 -1.41 18.27
CA CYS A 112 6.49 -1.64 19.70
C CYS A 112 6.99 -3.06 19.99
N VAL A 113 6.39 -4.08 19.38
CA VAL A 113 6.80 -5.47 19.62
C VAL A 113 8.25 -5.69 19.18
N GLY A 114 8.66 -5.20 18.01
CA GLY A 114 10.04 -5.34 17.53
C GLY A 114 11.08 -4.46 18.24
N ASN A 115 10.68 -3.68 19.26
CA ASN A 115 11.54 -2.86 20.12
C ASN A 115 11.18 -3.07 21.61
N ASP A 116 10.89 -4.31 22.00
CA ASP A 116 10.66 -4.72 23.41
C ASP A 116 9.57 -3.92 24.14
N CYS A 117 8.57 -3.46 23.38
CA CYS A 117 7.49 -2.59 23.86
C CYS A 117 8.01 -1.30 24.52
N ASP A 118 9.10 -0.71 24.02
CA ASP A 118 9.58 0.61 24.46
C ASP A 118 8.60 1.72 24.05
N LEU A 119 7.56 1.89 24.86
CA LEU A 119 6.50 2.87 24.62
C LEU A 119 7.01 4.32 24.76
N ALA A 120 8.10 4.56 25.50
CA ALA A 120 8.66 5.89 25.65
C ALA A 120 9.31 6.34 24.33
N LYS A 121 10.13 5.48 23.72
CA LYS A 121 10.72 5.71 22.40
C LYS A 121 9.68 5.69 21.29
N ALA A 122 8.66 4.83 21.38
CA ALA A 122 7.57 4.82 20.41
C ALA A 122 6.83 6.18 20.35
N LYS A 123 6.63 6.82 21.51
CA LYS A 123 5.96 8.12 21.63
C LYS A 123 6.84 9.30 21.20
N SER A 124 8.17 9.20 21.35
CA SER A 124 9.08 10.29 21.00
C SER A 124 9.32 10.42 19.49
N LEU A 125 9.19 9.32 18.74
CA LEU A 125 9.45 9.29 17.30
C LEU A 125 8.17 9.48 16.47
N HIS A 126 8.29 10.24 15.38
CA HIS A 126 7.21 10.33 14.40
C HIS A 126 7.05 9.01 13.62
N MET A 127 5.82 8.68 13.22
CA MET A 127 5.52 7.43 12.50
C MET A 127 6.39 7.21 11.25
N ASP A 128 6.57 8.23 10.40
CA ASP A 128 7.41 8.09 9.19
C ASP A 128 8.91 7.95 9.50
N VAL A 129 9.36 8.30 10.71
CA VAL A 129 10.73 7.99 11.17
C VAL A 129 10.82 6.53 11.61
N LYS A 130 9.82 6.06 12.36
CA LYS A 130 9.69 4.65 12.78
C LYS A 130 9.53 3.70 11.60
N PHE A 131 8.75 4.10 10.60
CA PHE A 131 8.37 3.34 9.42
C PHE A 131 8.42 4.23 8.18
N PRO A 132 9.60 4.41 7.56
CA PRO A 132 9.70 5.08 6.28
C PRO A 132 8.79 4.44 5.23
N LEU A 133 7.97 5.26 4.56
CA LEU A 133 7.12 4.81 3.45
C LEU A 133 7.99 4.64 2.20
N LEU A 134 8.05 3.44 1.61
CA LEU A 134 8.91 3.12 0.47
C LEU A 134 8.73 4.09 -0.71
N GLU A 135 7.47 4.38 -1.04
CA GLU A 135 7.08 5.29 -2.11
C GLU A 135 7.01 6.77 -1.69
N HIS A 136 7.53 7.16 -0.51
CA HIS A 136 7.51 8.56 -0.06
C HIS A 136 8.17 9.50 -1.07
N TRP A 137 9.23 9.05 -1.74
CA TRP A 137 9.96 9.84 -2.72
C TRP A 137 9.16 10.20 -3.98
N ILE A 138 8.22 9.32 -4.38
CA ILE A 138 7.28 9.58 -5.47
C ILE A 138 6.51 10.88 -5.18
N ASN A 139 6.18 11.07 -3.90
CA ASN A 139 5.49 12.25 -3.40
C ASN A 139 6.45 13.44 -3.28
N SER A 140 7.67 13.29 -2.76
CA SER A 140 8.57 14.42 -2.44
C SER A 140 9.11 15.18 -3.67
N LYS A 141 9.54 14.49 -4.74
CA LYS A 141 10.13 15.14 -5.93
C LYS A 141 9.08 15.89 -6.76
N GLY A 142 7.89 15.33 -6.92
CA GLY A 142 6.78 15.99 -7.63
C GLY A 142 6.10 17.09 -6.79
N MET A 143 5.97 16.86 -5.48
CA MET A 143 5.30 17.79 -4.55
C MET A 143 6.18 18.96 -4.17
N MET A 144 7.45 18.79 -3.77
CA MET A 144 8.28 19.94 -3.40
C MET A 144 8.44 20.89 -4.57
N THR A 145 8.77 20.38 -5.76
CA THR A 145 9.00 21.24 -6.93
C THR A 145 7.73 21.95 -7.39
N LYS A 146 6.54 21.36 -7.22
CA LYS A 146 5.25 22.01 -7.58
C LYS A 146 4.68 22.90 -6.47
N VAL A 147 4.76 22.49 -5.20
CA VAL A 147 4.29 23.29 -4.07
C VAL A 147 5.15 24.55 -3.88
N ILE A 148 6.47 24.43 -4.03
CA ILE A 148 7.37 25.61 -4.06
C ILE A 148 6.99 26.55 -5.21
N LYS A 149 6.54 26.02 -6.36
CA LYS A 149 6.20 26.80 -7.55
C LYS A 149 4.76 27.35 -7.59
N GLN A 150 3.77 26.73 -6.94
CA GLN A 150 2.35 27.00 -7.25
C GLN A 150 1.48 27.58 -6.13
N LYS A 151 1.92 27.71 -4.88
CA LYS A 151 1.15 28.45 -3.84
C LYS A 151 2.06 28.70 -2.65
N GLY A 152 2.08 29.95 -2.16
CA GLY A 152 2.87 30.34 -0.97
C GLY A 152 2.82 29.27 0.12
N ALA A 153 3.98 28.70 0.41
CA ALA A 153 4.22 27.46 1.14
C ALA A 153 3.86 27.47 2.65
N LYS A 154 2.89 28.29 3.07
CA LYS A 154 2.67 28.62 4.49
C LYS A 154 1.53 27.84 5.18
N THR A 155 0.70 27.07 4.48
CA THR A 155 -0.57 26.57 5.09
C THR A 155 -0.87 25.07 4.99
N THR A 156 -0.07 24.23 4.33
CA THR A 156 -0.35 22.78 4.30
C THR A 156 0.12 22.12 5.60
N LYS A 157 -0.76 21.34 6.26
CA LYS A 157 -0.48 20.60 7.52
C LYS A 157 0.82 19.78 7.45
N MET A 158 1.15 19.24 6.28
CA MET A 158 2.41 18.54 6.00
C MET A 158 3.64 19.46 6.11
N PHE A 159 3.62 20.68 5.56
CA PHE A 159 4.73 21.63 5.66
C PHE A 159 4.94 22.13 7.09
N THR A 160 3.87 22.29 7.86
CA THR A 160 3.97 22.60 9.28
C THR A 160 4.58 21.43 10.06
N MET A 161 4.18 20.19 9.76
CA MET A 161 4.76 18.99 10.37
C MET A 161 6.26 18.84 10.07
N LEU A 162 6.63 18.96 8.80
CA LEU A 162 8.02 18.87 8.34
C LEU A 162 8.90 19.95 9.00
N ARG A 163 8.47 21.22 9.03
CA ARG A 163 9.28 22.32 9.60
C ARG A 163 9.62 22.16 11.08
N HIS A 164 8.79 21.48 11.87
CA HIS A 164 9.00 21.32 13.31
C HIS A 164 9.63 19.97 13.67
N ASN A 165 10.00 19.15 12.68
CA ASN A 165 10.60 17.85 12.92
C ASN A 165 11.86 17.68 12.04
N PRO A 166 13.05 17.93 12.60
CA PRO A 166 14.32 17.81 11.88
C PRO A 166 14.58 16.41 11.30
N GLU A 167 14.14 15.35 11.98
CA GLU A 167 14.30 13.96 11.52
C GLU A 167 13.44 13.69 10.27
N LEU A 168 12.20 14.18 10.26
CA LEU A 168 11.35 14.12 9.07
C LEU A 168 11.92 14.92 7.90
N MET A 169 12.54 16.07 8.17
CA MET A 169 13.22 16.85 7.12
C MET A 169 14.44 16.14 6.56
N ALA A 170 15.18 15.40 7.39
CA ALA A 170 16.29 14.57 6.93
C ALA A 170 15.78 13.42 6.05
N LEU A 171 14.70 12.75 6.47
CA LEU A 171 14.04 11.69 5.70
C LEU A 171 13.58 12.19 4.32
N ALA A 172 13.05 13.41 4.23
CA ALA A 172 12.57 13.99 2.98
C ALA A 172 13.66 14.26 1.93
N LYS A 173 14.95 14.27 2.32
CA LYS A 173 16.09 14.52 1.39
C LYS A 173 16.50 13.29 0.60
N ASN A 174 16.25 12.10 1.14
CA ASN A 174 16.67 10.84 0.54
C ASN A 174 15.44 10.04 0.14
N ASP A 175 15.58 9.18 -0.87
CA ASP A 175 14.55 8.17 -1.10
C ASP A 175 14.67 7.05 -0.06
N THR A 176 13.57 6.33 0.20
CA THR A 176 13.54 5.28 1.23
C THR A 176 14.53 4.15 0.94
N THR A 177 14.88 3.91 -0.33
CA THR A 177 15.88 2.89 -0.68
C THR A 177 17.28 3.31 -0.22
N GLN A 178 17.60 4.60 -0.27
CA GLN A 178 18.85 5.16 0.26
C GLN A 178 18.86 5.13 1.79
N ILE A 179 17.75 5.50 2.44
CA ILE A 179 17.62 5.43 3.90
C ILE A 179 17.90 4.01 4.38
N MET A 180 17.29 3.01 3.74
CA MET A 180 17.50 1.61 4.08
C MET A 180 18.95 1.13 3.87
N GLN A 181 19.65 1.65 2.87
CA GLN A 181 21.06 1.31 2.62
C GLN A 181 22.02 1.99 3.60
N GLN A 182 21.63 3.15 4.13
CA GLN A 182 22.41 3.92 5.11
C GLN A 182 22.16 3.45 6.55
N THR A 183 21.07 2.74 6.83
CA THR A 183 20.80 2.19 8.16
C THR A 183 21.91 1.22 8.58
N PRO A 184 22.54 1.40 9.75
CA PRO A 184 23.56 0.48 10.26
C PRO A 184 23.09 -0.99 10.29
N ASP A 185 24.01 -1.94 10.16
CA ASP A 185 23.67 -3.36 10.12
C ASP A 185 23.16 -3.91 11.46
N ASN A 186 23.54 -3.29 12.57
CA ASN A 186 23.05 -3.60 13.91
C ASN A 186 21.66 -3.01 14.21
N GLU A 187 21.09 -2.23 13.29
CA GLU A 187 19.76 -1.65 13.44
C GLU A 187 18.73 -2.36 12.56
N ARG A 188 17.56 -2.61 13.15
CA ARG A 188 16.42 -3.22 12.46
C ARG A 188 15.73 -2.20 11.56
N ARG A 189 15.51 -2.55 10.30
CA ARG A 189 14.74 -1.71 9.36
C ARG A 189 13.26 -2.08 9.41
N PHE A 190 12.43 -1.07 9.65
CA PHE A 190 10.98 -1.17 9.57
C PHE A 190 10.50 -0.37 8.36
N VAL A 191 9.74 -0.99 7.46
CA VAL A 191 9.37 -0.36 6.18
C VAL A 191 7.88 -0.48 5.95
N LYS A 192 7.25 0.62 5.54
CA LYS A 192 5.84 0.62 5.12
C LYS A 192 5.77 0.73 3.60
N THR A 193 4.85 0.01 2.96
CA THR A 193 4.55 0.26 1.56
C THR A 193 3.11 -0.11 1.17
N HIS A 194 2.60 0.56 0.13
CA HIS A 194 1.37 0.18 -0.58
C HIS A 194 1.66 -0.39 -1.98
N ILE A 195 2.94 -0.56 -2.34
CA ILE A 195 3.39 -1.20 -3.58
C ILE A 195 3.07 -2.69 -3.56
N PHE A 196 2.73 -3.24 -4.72
CA PHE A 196 2.32 -4.64 -4.86
C PHE A 196 3.55 -5.55 -4.77
N PHE A 197 3.37 -6.78 -4.24
CA PHE A 197 4.44 -7.78 -4.16
C PHE A 197 5.16 -8.02 -5.48
N SER A 198 4.45 -7.93 -6.60
CA SER A 198 5.01 -8.10 -7.94
C SER A 198 6.02 -7.03 -8.36
N LEU A 199 6.09 -5.92 -7.64
CA LEU A 199 7.02 -4.81 -7.87
C LEU A 199 8.03 -4.64 -6.73
N LEU A 200 7.95 -5.48 -5.70
CA LEU A 200 8.93 -5.56 -4.62
C LEU A 200 10.02 -6.59 -4.96
N PRO A 201 11.14 -6.64 -4.20
CA PRO A 201 12.16 -7.66 -4.40
C PRO A 201 11.56 -9.08 -4.47
N PRO A 202 11.85 -9.88 -5.51
CA PRO A 202 11.17 -11.15 -5.75
C PRO A 202 11.23 -12.17 -4.60
N ARG A 203 12.33 -12.13 -3.83
CA ARG A 203 12.59 -13.00 -2.68
C ARG A 203 12.29 -12.35 -1.33
N ILE A 204 11.45 -11.30 -1.31
CA ILE A 204 11.20 -10.53 -0.08
C ILE A 204 10.70 -11.39 1.08
N LEU A 205 9.87 -12.39 0.82
CA LEU A 205 9.38 -13.32 1.85
C LEU A 205 10.39 -14.39 2.24
N ASP A 206 11.35 -14.73 1.38
CA ASP A 206 12.41 -15.69 1.70
C ASP A 206 13.41 -15.09 2.70
N VAL A 207 13.49 -13.76 2.75
CA VAL A 207 14.47 -13.03 3.57
C VAL A 207 13.82 -12.28 4.74
N CYS A 208 12.74 -11.54 4.50
CA CYS A 208 12.17 -10.59 5.45
C CYS A 208 10.88 -11.11 6.09
N LYS A 209 10.52 -10.55 7.24
CA LYS A 209 9.19 -10.73 7.85
C LYS A 209 8.22 -9.68 7.33
N ILE A 210 7.00 -10.09 7.01
CA ILE A 210 5.99 -9.21 6.43
C ILE A 210 4.68 -9.33 7.18
N VAL A 211 4.11 -8.18 7.55
CA VAL A 211 2.75 -8.06 8.06
C VAL A 211 1.91 -7.37 7.00
N TYR A 212 0.93 -8.09 6.46
CA TYR A 212 -0.06 -7.55 5.54
C TYR A 212 -1.36 -7.27 6.27
N VAL A 213 -1.99 -6.12 6.06
CA VAL A 213 -3.31 -5.81 6.65
C VAL A 213 -4.35 -5.48 5.58
N THR A 214 -5.49 -6.19 5.63
CA THR A 214 -6.67 -5.94 4.81
C THR A 214 -7.83 -5.41 5.62
N ARG A 215 -8.86 -4.93 4.91
CA ARG A 215 -10.10 -4.38 5.48
C ARG A 215 -11.22 -4.56 4.48
N ASN A 216 -12.48 -4.65 4.91
CA ASN A 216 -13.64 -4.61 4.03
C ASN A 216 -13.53 -3.47 2.99
N PRO A 217 -13.66 -3.76 1.67
CA PRO A 217 -13.50 -2.75 0.62
C PRO A 217 -14.53 -1.63 0.70
N LYS A 218 -15.74 -1.89 1.21
CA LYS A 218 -16.79 -0.87 1.38
C LYS A 218 -16.38 0.19 2.39
N ASP A 219 -15.77 -0.22 3.50
CA ASP A 219 -15.25 0.70 4.50
C ASP A 219 -13.94 1.35 4.07
N THR A 220 -13.11 0.59 3.35
CA THR A 220 -11.85 1.08 2.77
C THR A 220 -12.10 2.25 1.83
N VAL A 221 -13.04 2.15 0.88
CA VAL A 221 -13.30 3.21 -0.10
C VAL A 221 -13.85 4.49 0.55
N VAL A 222 -14.68 4.38 1.60
CA VAL A 222 -15.15 5.54 2.38
C VAL A 222 -13.98 6.24 3.07
N SER A 223 -13.14 5.48 3.79
CA SER A 223 -11.95 6.05 4.45
C SER A 223 -10.97 6.64 3.43
N TYR A 224 -10.86 6.03 2.26
CA TYR A 224 -9.97 6.47 1.20
C TYR A 224 -10.44 7.75 0.52
N TYR A 225 -11.75 7.91 0.32
CA TYR A 225 -12.33 9.18 -0.12
C TYR A 225 -11.97 10.32 0.83
N HIS A 226 -12.26 10.18 2.13
CA HIS A 226 -11.95 11.20 3.12
C HIS A 226 -10.44 11.49 3.22
N HIS A 227 -9.58 10.48 3.07
CA HIS A 227 -8.14 10.69 3.04
C HIS A 227 -7.70 11.57 1.86
N ASN A 228 -8.25 11.33 0.66
CA ASN A 228 -7.94 12.10 -0.54
C ASN A 228 -8.50 13.54 -0.50
N LEU A 229 -9.56 13.78 0.28
CA LEU A 229 -10.04 15.13 0.59
C LEU A 229 -9.13 15.87 1.59
N LEU A 230 -8.69 15.18 2.64
CA LEU A 230 -7.92 15.77 3.74
C LEU A 230 -6.47 16.11 3.36
N PHE A 231 -5.84 15.29 2.51
CA PHE A 231 -4.45 15.49 2.09
C PHE A 231 -4.32 16.53 0.97
N LYS A 232 -4.76 17.76 1.28
CA LYS A 232 -4.61 18.94 0.42
C LYS A 232 -3.13 19.17 0.12
N GLY A 233 -2.78 19.41 -1.14
CA GLY A 233 -1.39 19.59 -1.60
C GLY A 233 -0.68 18.32 -2.09
N LEU A 234 -1.23 17.12 -1.86
CA LEU A 234 -0.72 15.88 -2.48
C LEU A 234 -1.76 15.20 -3.39
N TYR A 235 -2.95 14.89 -2.85
CA TYR A 235 -4.03 14.32 -3.66
C TYR A 235 -4.93 15.43 -4.17
N GLU A 236 -5.46 16.22 -3.24
CA GLU A 236 -6.41 17.31 -3.52
C GLU A 236 -7.54 16.83 -4.43
N PHE A 237 -8.24 15.78 -4.00
CA PHE A 237 -9.41 15.29 -4.71
C PHE A 237 -10.55 16.32 -4.65
N ARG A 238 -11.22 16.54 -5.78
CA ARG A 238 -12.24 17.59 -5.96
C ARG A 238 -13.64 17.05 -6.28
N GLY A 239 -13.76 15.75 -6.56
CA GLY A 239 -15.03 15.11 -6.88
C GLY A 239 -15.88 14.77 -5.65
N ASP A 240 -17.12 14.33 -5.91
CA ASP A 240 -18.01 13.78 -4.89
C ASP A 240 -17.68 12.30 -4.58
N PHE A 241 -18.35 11.75 -3.57
CA PHE A 241 -18.14 10.36 -3.17
C PHE A 241 -18.54 9.36 -4.27
N LYS A 242 -19.61 9.65 -5.02
CA LYS A 242 -20.08 8.80 -6.13
C LYS A 242 -19.00 8.66 -7.21
N THR A 243 -18.44 9.79 -7.64
CA THR A 243 -17.32 9.83 -8.60
C THR A 243 -16.11 9.08 -8.07
N PHE A 244 -15.80 9.23 -6.78
CA PHE A 244 -14.68 8.50 -6.15
C PHE A 244 -14.88 6.98 -6.18
N VAL A 245 -16.09 6.50 -5.87
CA VAL A 245 -16.43 5.07 -5.95
C VAL A 245 -16.36 4.56 -7.39
N GLU A 246 -16.84 5.34 -8.37
CA GLU A 246 -16.74 4.98 -9.80
C GLU A 246 -15.27 4.84 -10.23
N LEU A 247 -14.40 5.76 -9.83
CA LEU A 247 -12.96 5.69 -10.07
C LEU A 247 -12.29 4.50 -9.35
N PHE A 248 -12.71 4.19 -8.12
CA PHE A 248 -12.23 3.03 -7.36
C PHE A 248 -12.57 1.72 -8.07
N MET A 249 -13.83 1.59 -8.52
CA MET A 249 -14.32 0.42 -9.25
C MET A 249 -13.70 0.28 -10.64
N ALA A 250 -13.35 1.40 -11.27
CA ALA A 250 -12.61 1.42 -12.54
C ALA A 250 -11.10 1.11 -12.37
N ASN A 251 -10.60 0.97 -11.14
CA ASN A 251 -9.19 0.80 -10.79
C ASN A 251 -8.27 1.94 -11.25
N THR A 252 -8.80 3.14 -11.42
CA THR A 252 -8.03 4.30 -11.90
C THR A 252 -7.54 5.20 -10.77
N LEU A 253 -7.94 4.95 -9.52
CA LEU A 253 -7.42 5.66 -8.36
C LEU A 253 -5.96 5.27 -8.05
N PRO A 254 -5.19 6.14 -7.39
CA PRO A 254 -3.84 5.82 -6.94
C PRO A 254 -3.78 4.51 -6.12
N TRP A 255 -2.74 3.71 -6.31
CA TRP A 255 -2.51 2.37 -5.75
C TRP A 255 -3.57 1.29 -6.06
N CYS A 256 -4.67 1.60 -6.77
CA CYS A 256 -5.56 0.56 -7.30
C CYS A 256 -4.85 -0.29 -8.36
N PRO A 257 -5.32 -1.52 -8.65
CA PRO A 257 -6.52 -2.19 -8.13
C PRO A 257 -6.43 -2.69 -6.68
N TYR A 258 -7.47 -2.45 -5.86
CA TYR A 258 -7.57 -3.00 -4.50
C TYR A 258 -7.51 -4.53 -4.49
N TRP A 259 -8.29 -5.17 -5.38
CA TRP A 259 -8.41 -6.62 -5.42
C TRP A 259 -7.10 -7.30 -5.85
N GLU A 260 -6.32 -6.67 -6.71
CA GLU A 260 -5.04 -7.22 -7.14
C GLU A 260 -3.98 -7.11 -6.03
N ASN A 261 -3.95 -5.99 -5.29
CA ASN A 261 -3.13 -5.85 -4.09
C ASN A 261 -3.43 -6.98 -3.08
N LEU A 262 -4.72 -7.15 -2.76
CA LEU A 262 -5.20 -8.18 -1.85
C LEU A 262 -4.91 -9.60 -2.38
N ARG A 263 -5.16 -9.88 -3.65
CA ARG A 263 -4.93 -11.19 -4.26
C ARG A 263 -3.46 -11.61 -4.16
N GLN A 264 -2.54 -10.67 -4.39
CA GLN A 264 -1.11 -10.96 -4.28
C GLN A 264 -0.72 -11.31 -2.84
N ALA A 265 -1.20 -10.56 -1.85
CA ALA A 265 -0.96 -10.90 -0.44
C ALA A 265 -1.62 -12.22 -0.04
N TRP A 266 -2.89 -12.42 -0.42
CA TRP A 266 -3.67 -13.62 -0.11
C TRP A 266 -3.02 -14.89 -0.65
N SER A 267 -2.46 -14.85 -1.88
CA SER A 267 -1.72 -15.98 -2.46
C SER A 267 -0.45 -16.37 -1.70
N ARG A 268 0.00 -15.53 -0.75
CA ARG A 268 1.19 -15.72 0.08
C ARG A 268 0.86 -15.83 1.57
N LYS A 269 -0.43 -15.86 1.95
CA LYS A 269 -0.88 -15.76 3.34
C LYS A 269 -0.34 -16.88 4.25
N ASP A 270 -0.06 -18.05 3.67
CA ASP A 270 0.41 -19.24 4.38
C ASP A 270 1.95 -19.35 4.39
N HIS A 271 2.67 -18.36 3.83
CA HIS A 271 4.12 -18.33 3.87
C HIS A 271 4.60 -18.14 5.33
N PRO A 272 5.64 -18.85 5.81
CA PRO A 272 6.07 -18.78 7.21
C PRO A 272 6.54 -17.40 7.68
N ASN A 273 6.91 -16.52 6.75
CA ASN A 273 7.28 -15.12 6.99
C ASN A 273 6.18 -14.10 6.65
N MET A 274 4.94 -14.55 6.38
CA MET A 274 3.76 -13.70 6.15
C MET A 274 2.79 -13.75 7.33
N CYS A 275 2.48 -12.60 7.91
CA CYS A 275 1.39 -12.41 8.87
C CYS A 275 0.26 -11.67 8.17
N PHE A 276 -0.91 -12.27 8.06
CA PHE A 276 -2.05 -11.70 7.34
C PHE A 276 -3.13 -11.24 8.32
N LEU A 277 -3.28 -9.93 8.50
CA LEU A 277 -4.23 -9.32 9.42
C LEU A 277 -5.50 -8.82 8.70
N VAL A 278 -6.63 -8.87 9.42
CA VAL A 278 -7.91 -8.27 9.01
C VAL A 278 -8.27 -7.17 10.00
N TYR A 279 -8.51 -5.96 9.51
CA TYR A 279 -8.81 -4.78 10.33
C TYR A 279 -10.03 -4.96 11.23
N GLU A 280 -11.05 -5.65 10.73
CA GLU A 280 -12.26 -5.95 11.48
C GLU A 280 -11.97 -6.80 12.72
N ASP A 281 -11.04 -7.74 12.62
CA ASP A 281 -10.64 -8.61 13.73
C ASP A 281 -9.78 -7.83 14.74
N MET A 282 -8.91 -6.94 14.25
CA MET A 282 -8.13 -6.04 15.12
C MET A 282 -9.02 -5.17 16.01
N LYS A 283 -10.22 -4.78 15.53
CA LYS A 283 -11.20 -3.97 16.28
C LYS A 283 -11.93 -4.72 17.39
N GLN A 284 -12.00 -6.06 17.31
CA GLN A 284 -12.78 -6.85 18.26
C GLN A 284 -12.05 -7.10 19.59
N VAL A 285 -10.80 -6.64 19.71
CA VAL A 285 -10.00 -6.76 20.93
C VAL A 285 -10.55 -5.82 22.01
N SER A 286 -11.01 -6.37 23.14
CA SER A 286 -11.50 -5.61 24.30
C SER A 286 -10.35 -5.13 25.20
N ALA A 287 -10.61 -4.11 26.02
CA ALA A 287 -9.63 -3.56 26.97
C ALA A 287 -9.26 -4.53 28.12
N ASP A 288 -10.06 -5.59 28.31
CA ASP A 288 -9.91 -6.55 29.41
C ASP A 288 -8.96 -7.71 29.06
N GLU A 289 -8.55 -7.84 27.79
CA GLU A 289 -7.41 -8.68 27.40
C GLU A 289 -6.18 -7.78 27.19
N PRO A 290 -5.27 -7.70 28.17
CA PRO A 290 -4.13 -6.82 28.08
C PRO A 290 -3.24 -7.34 26.95
N TRP A 291 -3.27 -6.64 25.83
CA TRP A 291 -2.42 -6.83 24.64
C TRP A 291 -2.89 -7.92 23.66
N CYS A 292 -3.79 -7.48 22.77
CA CYS A 292 -3.87 -7.93 21.37
C CYS A 292 -4.07 -9.42 21.06
N GLY A 293 -4.42 -10.32 21.97
CA GLY A 293 -4.45 -11.77 21.62
C GLY A 293 -3.12 -12.28 21.00
N ILE A 294 -2.06 -11.48 21.16
CA ILE A 294 -0.67 -11.74 20.85
C ILE A 294 -0.14 -12.09 22.23
N SER A 295 -0.38 -13.34 22.64
CA SER A 295 0.20 -13.82 23.90
C SER A 295 1.71 -13.65 23.79
N LEU A 296 2.31 -12.77 24.59
CA LEU A 296 3.76 -12.65 24.72
C LEU A 296 4.34 -13.84 25.53
N TYR A 297 3.48 -14.77 25.95
CA TYR A 297 3.84 -15.97 26.67
C TYR A 297 3.63 -17.18 25.77
N GLU A 298 4.60 -18.11 25.79
CA GLU A 298 4.72 -19.25 24.88
C GLU A 298 3.52 -20.23 24.85
N ASP A 299 2.49 -20.05 25.70
CA ASP A 299 1.58 -21.14 26.05
C ASP A 299 0.06 -20.88 25.96
N SER A 300 -0.42 -19.87 25.23
CA SER A 300 -1.88 -19.74 25.04
C SER A 300 -2.28 -19.42 23.61
N GLY A 301 -2.50 -20.48 22.84
CA GLY A 301 -3.03 -20.49 21.47
C GLY A 301 -4.47 -19.99 21.33
N ARG A 302 -4.77 -18.77 21.78
CA ARG A 302 -5.98 -18.04 21.36
C ARG A 302 -5.56 -16.92 20.40
N ALA A 303 -5.40 -17.32 19.15
CA ALA A 303 -5.32 -16.41 18.03
C ALA A 303 -6.56 -15.50 18.02
N ILE A 304 -6.39 -14.23 17.65
CA ILE A 304 -7.46 -13.40 17.09
C ILE A 304 -8.15 -14.28 16.04
N ALA A 305 -9.38 -14.71 16.29
CA ALA A 305 -10.00 -15.89 15.70
C ALA A 305 -9.64 -16.12 14.21
N GLY A 306 -8.66 -17.00 13.96
CA GLY A 306 -8.24 -17.42 12.61
C GLY A 306 -7.02 -16.73 11.99
N THR A 307 -6.41 -15.73 12.64
CA THR A 307 -5.23 -15.02 12.14
C THR A 307 -3.93 -15.50 12.80
N ASP A 308 -2.97 -15.95 12.01
CA ASP A 308 -1.63 -16.36 12.50
C ASP A 308 -0.76 -15.14 12.84
N THR A 309 -0.72 -14.77 14.12
CA THR A 309 0.08 -13.65 14.64
C THR A 309 1.48 -14.05 15.11
N ARG A 310 1.90 -15.31 14.91
CA ARG A 310 3.19 -15.85 15.42
C ARG A 310 4.40 -15.06 14.94
N ILE A 311 4.34 -14.46 13.76
CA ILE A 311 5.42 -13.62 13.26
C ILE A 311 5.58 -12.35 14.09
N ILE A 312 4.48 -11.73 14.52
CA ILE A 312 4.54 -10.52 15.35
C ILE A 312 5.19 -10.86 16.70
N GLN A 313 4.85 -12.01 17.29
CA GLN A 313 5.45 -12.50 18.54
C GLN A 313 6.95 -12.83 18.40
N ARG A 314 7.42 -13.10 17.17
CA ARG A 314 8.81 -13.47 16.86
C ARG A 314 9.62 -12.31 16.25
N LEU A 315 9.10 -11.08 16.29
CA LEU A 315 9.82 -9.88 15.83
C LEU A 315 10.92 -9.51 16.80
#